data_AF-A0A940Q161-F1
#
_entry.id   AF-A0A940Q161-F1
#
_cell.length_a   1.000
_cell.length_b   1.000
_cell.length_c   1.000
_cell.angle_alpha   90.00
_cell.angle_beta   90.00
_cell.angle_gamma   90.00
#
_symmetry.space_group_name_H-M   'P 1'
#
loop_
_entity.id
_entity.type
_entity.pdbx_description
1 polymer ?
#
loop_
_entity_poly.entity_id
_entity_poly.type
_entity_poly.pdbx_seq_one_letter_code
_entity_poly.pdbx_strand_id
1 'polypeptide(L)'
;MIFHSKQKFNGAPVWEVDTDTQTVRHRNPKTGKTERYVFHTDHIRYYLHHIEEKRPDLLQEIVDKGEIYKHLDELDTKVTDAVNRQTELLMQSSRDYQVAVMSGRIDQSGAIGNLLRMQAQRAVNETMIYLWRDE
;
A
#
# COMPACT_ATOMS: atom_id res chain seq x y z
N MET A 1 -13.83 -4.74 -6.72
CA MET A 1 -14.89 -3.75 -7.08
C MET A 1 -14.30 -2.58 -7.84
N ILE A 2 -15.11 -1.82 -8.61
CA ILE A 2 -14.64 -0.61 -9.31
C ILE A 2 -15.37 0.62 -8.77
N PHE A 3 -14.59 1.65 -8.41
CA PHE A 3 -15.09 2.97 -8.01
C PHE A 3 -14.85 3.97 -9.15
N HIS A 4 -15.84 4.83 -9.39
CA HIS A 4 -15.82 5.83 -10.46
C HIS A 4 -16.00 7.21 -9.87
N SER A 5 -15.22 8.19 -10.32
CA SER A 5 -15.42 9.58 -9.93
C SER A 5 -16.73 10.13 -10.46
N LYS A 6 -17.37 11.01 -9.68
CA LYS A 6 -18.52 11.81 -10.13
C LYS A 6 -18.22 12.63 -11.38
N GLN A 7 -17.00 13.18 -11.49
CA GLN A 7 -16.59 13.92 -12.66
C GLN A 7 -16.45 12.98 -13.87
N LYS A 8 -17.03 13.40 -15.00
CA LYS A 8 -16.97 12.67 -16.27
C LYS A 8 -16.39 13.53 -17.38
N PHE A 9 -15.68 12.89 -18.30
CA PHE A 9 -15.18 13.46 -19.55
C PHE A 9 -15.59 12.52 -20.70
N ASN A 10 -16.29 13.06 -21.71
CA ASN A 10 -16.84 12.28 -22.82
C ASN A 10 -17.66 11.05 -22.38
N GLY A 11 -18.47 11.21 -21.33
CA GLY A 11 -19.33 10.14 -20.81
C GLY A 11 -18.65 9.12 -19.89
N ALA A 12 -17.31 9.17 -19.76
CA ALA A 12 -16.52 8.25 -18.93
C ALA A 12 -15.98 8.96 -17.69
N PRO A 13 -15.78 8.28 -16.54
CA PRO A 13 -15.26 8.92 -15.34
C PRO A 13 -13.83 9.43 -15.54
N VAL A 14 -13.49 10.55 -14.89
CA VAL A 14 -12.13 11.13 -14.93
C VAL A 14 -11.16 10.27 -14.13
N TRP A 15 -11.58 9.77 -12.97
CA TRP A 15 -10.82 8.84 -12.14
C TRP A 15 -11.60 7.56 -11.92
N GLU A 16 -10.89 6.44 -11.95
CA GLU A 16 -11.43 5.14 -11.58
C GLU A 16 -10.36 4.31 -10.87
N VAL A 17 -10.79 3.52 -9.88
CA VAL A 17 -9.94 2.54 -9.21
C VAL A 17 -10.64 1.19 -9.18
N ASP A 18 -9.93 0.17 -9.64
CA ASP A 18 -10.29 -1.23 -9.54
C ASP A 18 -9.54 -1.84 -8.36
N THR A 19 -10.27 -2.18 -7.30
CA THR A 19 -9.71 -2.72 -6.06
C THR A 19 -9.22 -4.16 -6.21
N ASP A 20 -9.77 -4.94 -7.14
CA ASP A 20 -9.38 -6.33 -7.37
C ASP A 20 -8.06 -6.41 -8.13
N THR A 21 -7.87 -5.50 -9.08
CA THR A 21 -6.65 -5.45 -9.91
C THR A 21 -5.66 -4.36 -9.47
N GLN A 22 -5.95 -3.63 -8.40
CA GLN A 22 -5.15 -2.52 -7.87
C GLN A 22 -4.77 -1.50 -8.95
N THR A 23 -5.70 -1.25 -9.87
CA THR A 23 -5.46 -0.42 -11.05
C THR A 23 -6.20 0.90 -10.91
N VAL A 24 -5.47 2.01 -10.98
CA VAL A 24 -6.04 3.36 -11.11
C VAL A 24 -5.97 3.78 -12.58
N ARG A 25 -7.06 4.32 -13.13
CA ARG A 25 -7.04 5.01 -14.42
C ARG A 25 -7.42 6.47 -14.27
N HIS A 26 -6.71 7.32 -14.98
CA HIS A 26 -6.95 8.76 -15.05
C HIS A 26 -7.17 9.16 -16.49
N ARG A 27 -8.31 9.77 -16.79
CA ARG A 27 -8.61 10.37 -18.10
C ARG A 27 -8.40 11.87 -18.00
N ASN A 28 -7.30 12.36 -18.54
CA ASN A 28 -6.97 13.78 -18.48
C ASN A 28 -7.94 14.59 -19.37
N PRO A 29 -8.82 15.45 -18.80
CA PRO A 29 -9.81 16.17 -19.59
C PRO A 29 -9.20 17.22 -20.55
N LYS A 30 -7.96 17.67 -20.29
CA LYS A 30 -7.27 18.67 -21.10
C LYS A 30 -6.61 18.07 -22.34
N THR A 31 -6.11 16.84 -22.22
CA THR A 31 -5.34 16.19 -23.30
C THR A 31 -6.09 15.03 -23.95
N GLY A 32 -7.16 14.55 -23.33
CA GLY A 32 -7.90 13.35 -23.74
C GLY A 32 -7.14 12.04 -23.55
N LYS A 33 -5.92 12.07 -23.00
CA LYS A 33 -5.11 10.87 -22.76
C LYS A 33 -5.61 10.12 -21.53
N THR A 34 -5.54 8.79 -21.61
CA THR A 34 -5.81 7.90 -20.47
C THR A 34 -4.49 7.37 -19.94
N GLU A 35 -4.23 7.61 -18.66
CA GLU A 35 -3.10 7.08 -17.90
C GLU A 35 -3.58 5.89 -17.07
N ARG A 36 -2.70 4.89 -16.92
CA ARG A 36 -2.98 3.67 -16.14
C ARG A 36 -1.83 3.44 -15.17
N TYR A 37 -2.17 3.31 -13.90
CA TYR A 37 -1.25 3.02 -12.81
C TYR A 37 -1.64 1.70 -12.17
N VAL A 38 -0.68 0.79 -11.99
CA VAL A 38 -0.92 -0.53 -11.40
C VAL A 38 -0.02 -0.66 -10.19
N PHE A 39 -0.62 -0.91 -9.03
CA PHE A 39 0.11 -1.21 -7.81
C PHE A 39 0.30 -2.73 -7.70
N HIS A 40 1.45 -3.15 -7.18
CA HIS A 40 1.84 -4.56 -7.12
C HIS A 40 2.07 -5.08 -5.70
N THR A 41 2.07 -4.19 -4.71
CA THR A 41 2.38 -4.51 -3.32
C THR A 41 1.17 -5.06 -2.56
N ASP A 42 1.39 -6.11 -1.76
CA ASP A 42 0.30 -6.77 -1.04
C ASP A 42 -0.38 -5.87 0.00
N HIS A 43 0.32 -4.88 0.56
CA HIS A 43 -0.29 -3.93 1.48
C HIS A 43 -1.26 -2.97 0.79
N ILE A 44 -1.07 -2.65 -0.49
CA ILE A 44 -2.07 -1.91 -1.27
C ILE A 44 -3.30 -2.77 -1.51
N ARG A 45 -3.13 -4.06 -1.86
CA ARG A 45 -4.24 -5.01 -1.99
C ARG A 45 -5.04 -5.07 -0.69
N TYR A 46 -4.33 -5.25 0.42
CA TYR A 46 -4.90 -5.36 1.75
C TYR A 46 -5.65 -4.09 2.16
N TYR A 47 -5.07 -2.92 1.93
CA TYR A 47 -5.71 -1.63 2.17
C TYR A 47 -7.00 -1.47 1.36
N LEU A 48 -6.94 -1.71 0.04
CA LEU A 48 -8.07 -1.51 -0.86
C LEU A 48 -9.25 -2.41 -0.51
N HIS A 49 -9.03 -3.71 -0.26
CA HIS A 49 -10.11 -4.59 0.19
C HIS A 49 -10.67 -4.18 1.55
N HIS A 50 -9.81 -3.74 2.47
CA HIS A 50 -10.26 -3.31 3.79
C HIS A 50 -11.12 -2.04 3.72
N ILE A 51 -10.67 -1.00 3.03
CA ILE A 51 -11.42 0.25 2.93
C ILE A 51 -12.69 0.08 2.08
N GLU A 52 -12.66 -0.75 1.04
CA GLU A 52 -13.85 -1.13 0.27
C GLU A 52 -14.91 -1.77 1.17
N GLU A 53 -14.53 -2.70 2.05
CA GLU A 53 -15.48 -3.39 2.93
C GLU A 53 -15.97 -2.50 4.09
N LYS A 54 -15.05 -1.74 4.72
CA LYS A 54 -15.33 -1.03 5.97
C LYS A 54 -15.79 0.42 5.77
N ARG A 55 -15.28 1.10 4.75
CA ARG A 55 -15.52 2.54 4.50
C ARG A 55 -15.56 2.85 3.00
N PRO A 56 -16.49 2.24 2.24
CA PRO A 56 -16.60 2.48 0.79
C PRO A 56 -16.85 3.97 0.47
N ASP A 57 -17.54 4.70 1.34
CA ASP A 57 -17.81 6.14 1.17
C ASP A 57 -16.53 6.98 1.18
N LEU A 58 -15.56 6.64 2.05
CA LEU A 58 -14.27 7.34 2.10
C LEU A 58 -13.45 7.05 0.84
N LEU A 59 -13.43 5.80 0.39
CA LEU A 59 -12.76 5.45 -0.87
C LEU A 59 -13.40 6.20 -2.05
N GLN A 60 -14.74 6.28 -2.08
CA GLN A 60 -15.46 7.05 -3.10
C GLN A 60 -15.13 8.54 -3.03
N GLU A 61 -15.01 9.12 -1.83
CA GLU A 61 -14.62 10.52 -1.65
C GLU A 61 -13.22 10.80 -2.22
N ILE A 62 -12.24 9.94 -1.93
CA ILE A 62 -10.87 10.05 -2.46
C ILE A 62 -10.86 9.99 -3.99
N VAL A 63 -11.67 9.10 -4.58
CA VAL A 63 -11.81 8.97 -6.04
C VAL A 63 -12.49 10.20 -6.64
N ASP A 64 -13.52 10.73 -5.98
CA ASP A 64 -14.24 11.94 -6.42
C ASP A 64 -13.36 13.19 -6.38
N LYS A 65 -12.49 13.32 -5.37
CA LYS A 65 -11.49 14.39 -5.28
C LYS A 65 -10.39 14.27 -6.34
N GLY A 66 -10.25 13.10 -6.98
CA GLY A 66 -9.18 12.81 -7.92
C GLY A 66 -7.83 12.62 -7.26
N GLU A 67 -7.83 12.21 -5.99
CA GLU A 67 -6.62 12.04 -5.18
C GLU A 67 -6.18 10.58 -5.09
N ILE A 68 -6.96 9.64 -5.63
CA ILE A 68 -6.75 8.20 -5.47
C ILE A 68 -5.35 7.71 -5.87
N TYR A 69 -4.79 8.20 -6.98
CA TYR A 69 -3.43 7.82 -7.36
C TYR A 69 -2.40 8.27 -6.32
N LYS A 70 -2.42 9.58 -5.98
CA LYS A 70 -1.49 10.17 -5.02
C LYS A 70 -1.64 9.53 -3.64
N HIS A 71 -2.88 9.27 -3.23
CA HIS A 71 -3.20 8.60 -1.96
C HIS A 71 -2.56 7.21 -1.87
N LEU A 72 -2.71 6.39 -2.91
CA LEU A 72 -2.13 5.04 -2.94
C LEU A 72 -0.60 5.08 -3.07
N ASP A 73 -0.04 6.02 -3.83
CA ASP A 73 1.41 6.21 -3.98
C ASP A 73 2.09 6.62 -2.65
N GLU A 74 1.48 7.57 -1.94
CA GLU A 74 1.94 7.96 -0.61
C GLU A 74 1.81 6.82 0.41
N LEU A 75 0.71 6.07 0.35
CA LEU A 75 0.52 4.91 1.20
C LEU A 75 1.58 3.83 0.93
N ASP A 76 1.84 3.53 -0.34
CA ASP A 76 2.81 2.52 -0.76
C ASP A 76 4.21 2.86 -0.24
N THR A 77 4.59 4.13 -0.39
CA THR A 77 5.87 4.67 0.11
C THR A 77 5.96 4.60 1.63
N LYS A 78 4.99 5.17 2.35
CA LYS A 78 5.00 5.25 3.83
C LYS A 78 4.99 3.86 4.46
N VAL A 79 4.21 2.93 3.91
CA VAL A 79 4.16 1.55 4.41
C VAL A 79 5.47 0.82 4.14
N THR A 80 6.05 0.98 2.95
CA THR A 80 7.35 0.38 2.63
C THR A 80 8.44 0.88 3.56
N ASP A 81 8.50 2.19 3.82
CA ASP A 81 9.47 2.80 4.74
C ASP A 81 9.26 2.30 6.19
N ALA A 82 8.01 2.25 6.65
CA ALA A 82 7.68 1.74 7.98
C ALA A 82 8.08 0.26 8.15
N VAL A 83 7.84 -0.58 7.12
CA VAL A 83 8.25 -2.00 7.14
C VAL A 83 9.76 -2.13 7.19
N ASN A 84 10.50 -1.36 6.39
CA ASN A 84 11.96 -1.39 6.38
C ASN A 84 12.51 -0.98 7.76
N ARG A 85 12.03 0.14 8.31
CA ARG A 85 12.42 0.61 9.64
C ARG A 85 12.11 -0.41 10.74
N GLN A 86 10.91 -0.98 10.72
CA GLN A 86 10.52 -2.00 11.70
C GLN A 86 11.36 -3.28 11.56
N THR A 87 11.71 -3.67 10.33
CA THR A 87 12.58 -4.82 10.06
C THR A 87 13.97 -4.59 10.66
N GLU A 88 14.55 -3.40 10.47
CA GLU A 88 15.86 -3.04 11.03
C GLU A 88 15.85 -3.08 12.56
N LEU A 89 14.82 -2.54 13.21
CA LEU A 89 14.67 -2.60 14.67
C LEU A 89 14.56 -4.05 15.18
N LEU A 90 13.79 -4.89 14.49
CA LEU A 90 13.68 -6.32 14.82
C LEU A 90 15.01 -7.06 14.64
N MET A 91 15.77 -6.76 13.58
CA MET A 91 17.10 -7.32 13.36
C MET A 91 18.10 -6.90 14.43
N GLN A 92 18.09 -5.62 14.85
CA GLN A 92 18.95 -5.10 15.90
C GLN A 92 18.66 -5.75 17.27
N SER A 93 17.39 -6.02 17.56
CA SER A 93 16.94 -6.62 18.82
C SER A 93 16.98 -8.16 18.84
N SER A 94 17.05 -8.81 17.69
CA SER A 94 17.08 -10.27 17.58
C SER A 94 18.47 -10.83 17.89
N ARG A 95 18.60 -11.48 19.05
CA ARG A 95 19.84 -12.18 19.44
C ARG A 95 20.27 -13.21 18.41
N ASP A 96 19.33 -14.01 17.90
CA ASP A 96 19.62 -15.07 16.94
C ASP A 96 20.15 -14.51 15.62
N TYR A 97 19.57 -13.39 15.15
CA TYR A 97 20.05 -12.67 13.99
C TYR A 97 21.48 -12.16 14.19
N GLN A 98 21.74 -11.48 15.31
CA GLN A 98 23.07 -10.93 15.63
C GLN A 98 24.14 -12.03 15.72
N VAL A 99 23.83 -13.15 16.39
CA VAL A 99 24.75 -14.29 16.49
C VAL A 99 25.02 -14.91 15.12
N ALA A 100 24.00 -15.06 14.27
CA ALA A 100 24.18 -15.58 12.90
C ALA A 100 25.07 -14.66 12.06
N VAL A 101 24.87 -13.34 12.12
CA VAL A 101 25.71 -12.34 11.44
C VAL A 101 27.15 -12.39 11.93
N MET A 102 27.38 -12.34 13.25
CA MET A 102 28.74 -12.38 13.83
C MET A 102 29.48 -13.68 13.52
N SER A 103 28.76 -14.79 13.34
CA SER A 103 29.34 -16.10 13.01
C SER A 103 29.53 -16.32 11.50
N GLY A 104 29.19 -15.34 10.66
CA GLY A 104 29.30 -15.46 9.20
C GLY A 104 28.33 -16.46 8.56
N ARG A 105 27.25 -16.83 9.25
CA ARG A 105 26.24 -17.80 8.76
C ARG A 105 25.19 -17.09 7.91
N ILE A 106 25.55 -16.82 6.64
CA ILE A 106 24.76 -16.00 5.70
C ILE A 106 23.37 -16.61 5.41
N ASP A 107 23.30 -17.93 5.30
CA ASP A 107 22.06 -18.68 5.10
C ASP A 107 21.10 -18.48 6.29
N GLN A 108 21.63 -18.59 7.52
CA GLN A 108 20.85 -18.44 8.74
C GLN A 108 20.45 -16.99 8.98
N SER A 109 21.36 -16.03 8.81
CA SER A 109 21.02 -14.61 8.95
C SER A 109 20.00 -14.18 7.91
N GLY A 110 20.09 -14.67 6.67
CA GLY A 110 19.09 -14.45 5.62
C GLY A 110 17.72 -15.03 5.99
N ALA A 111 17.67 -16.27 6.47
CA ALA A 111 16.41 -16.90 6.89
C ALA A 111 15.75 -16.16 8.07
N ILE A 112 16.52 -15.81 9.09
CA ILE A 112 16.02 -15.05 10.25
C ILE A 112 15.59 -13.64 9.79
N GLY A 113 16.38 -12.98 8.94
CA GLY A 113 16.06 -11.66 8.41
C GLY A 113 14.73 -11.65 7.66
N ASN A 114 14.46 -12.66 6.84
CA ASN A 114 13.18 -12.81 6.14
C ASN A 114 12.01 -13.02 7.10
N LEU A 115 12.18 -13.82 8.16
CA LEU A 115 11.17 -14.01 9.20
C LEU A 115 10.85 -12.68 9.90
N LEU A 116 11.87 -11.91 10.29
CA LEU A 116 11.70 -10.61 10.94
C LEU A 116 11.04 -9.59 10.00
N ARG A 117 11.36 -9.61 8.70
CA ARG A 117 10.68 -8.77 7.70
C ARG A 117 9.20 -9.13 7.57
N MET A 118 8.85 -10.41 7.55
CA MET A 118 7.44 -10.83 7.54
C MET A 118 6.70 -10.39 8.82
N GLN A 119 7.36 -10.45 9.98
CA GLN A 119 6.79 -9.95 11.23
C GLN A 119 6.58 -8.43 11.20
N ALA A 120 7.56 -7.67 10.70
CA ALA A 120 7.44 -6.23 10.48
C ALA A 120 6.26 -5.89 9.55
N GLN A 121 6.15 -6.59 8.41
CA GLN A 121 5.06 -6.38 7.46
C GLN A 121 3.68 -6.58 8.09
N ARG A 122 3.50 -7.65 8.88
CA ARG A 122 2.22 -7.91 9.56
C ARG A 122 1.87 -6.80 10.54
N ALA A 123 2.81 -6.41 11.40
CA ALA A 123 2.60 -5.36 12.40
C ALA A 123 2.26 -4.01 11.74
N VAL A 124 2.97 -3.64 10.66
CA VAL A 124 2.70 -2.40 9.94
C VAL A 124 1.35 -2.46 9.23
N ASN A 125 1.00 -3.56 8.55
CA ASN A 125 -0.28 -3.71 7.86
C ASN A 125 -1.46 -3.60 8.83
N GLU A 126 -1.37 -4.24 9.99
CA GLU A 126 -2.38 -4.13 11.04
C GLU A 126 -2.54 -2.68 11.50
N THR A 127 -1.42 -1.98 11.73
CA THR A 127 -1.42 -0.59 12.22
C THR A 127 -1.88 0.42 11.16
N MET A 128 -1.55 0.19 9.89
CA MET A 128 -1.97 1.01 8.75
C MET A 128 -3.50 1.16 8.71
N ILE A 129 -4.24 0.09 9.00
CA ILE A 129 -5.71 0.15 9.06
C ILE A 129 -6.20 1.05 10.21
N TYR A 130 -5.53 1.01 11.36
CA TYR A 130 -5.94 1.74 12.56
C TYR A 130 -5.52 3.21 12.58
N LEU A 131 -4.41 3.59 11.94
CA LEU A 131 -3.92 4.98 11.94
C LEU A 131 -4.62 5.87 10.90
N TRP A 132 -5.14 5.31 9.82
CA TRP A 132 -5.95 6.05 8.84
C TRP A 132 -7.39 6.30 9.34
N ARG A 133 -7.57 6.37 10.66
CA ARG A 133 -8.83 6.43 11.38
C ARG A 133 -9.12 7.82 11.96
N ASP A 134 -8.09 8.63 12.22
CA ASP A 134 -8.23 9.83 13.06
C ASP A 134 -7.34 11.01 12.62
N GLU A 135 -7.55 11.55 11.42
CA GLU A 135 -7.22 12.96 11.08
C GLU A 135 -8.40 13.63 10.38
#